data_AF-A0A4Y2JXZ2-F1
#
_entry.id   AF-A0A4Y2JXZ2-F1
#
_cell.length_a   1.000
_cell.length_b   1.000
_cell.length_c   1.000
_cell.angle_alpha   90.00
_cell.angle_beta   90.00
_cell.angle_gamma   90.00
#
_symmetry.space_group_name_H-M   'P 1'
#
loop_
_entity.id
_entity.type
_entity.pdbx_description
1 polymer ?
#
loop_
_entity_poly.entity_id
_entity_poly.type
_entity_poly.pdbx_seq_one_letter_code
_entity_poly.pdbx_strand_id
1 'polypeptide(L)'
;MPKEKILSNESNEKGLISMLIKRYVDENITVEQVVEDTDATIVCKAVEDARQSYCEIIVEVIELLNILTDLAHHSNRLSLIKPGKGKQRLSSILEHTSKCQRK
;
A
#
# COMPACT_ATOMS: atom_id res chain seq x y z
N MET A 1 2.63 28.00 -15.60
CA MET A 1 1.40 27.46 -14.98
C MET A 1 1.80 26.61 -13.79
N PRO A 2 1.74 27.11 -12.54
CA PRO A 2 2.15 26.33 -11.37
C PRO A 2 1.02 25.36 -11.02
N LYS A 3 1.28 24.05 -11.17
CA LYS A 3 0.34 22.95 -10.84
C LYS A 3 0.03 22.86 -9.34
N GLU A 4 0.80 23.56 -8.52
CA GLU A 4 0.75 23.47 -7.05
C GLU A 4 -0.50 24.11 -6.42
N LYS A 5 -1.23 24.95 -7.17
CA LYS A 5 -2.37 25.74 -6.63
C LYS A 5 -3.74 25.05 -6.73
N ILE A 6 -3.81 23.86 -7.33
CA ILE A 6 -5.11 23.20 -7.60
C ILE A 6 -5.57 22.37 -6.39
N LEU A 7 -4.66 21.90 -5.54
CA LEU A 7 -4.99 21.05 -4.38
C LEU A 7 -5.00 21.80 -3.05
N SER A 8 -4.74 23.11 -3.04
CA SER A 8 -4.57 23.89 -1.80
C SER A 8 -5.88 24.27 -1.10
N ASN A 9 -7.03 23.71 -1.51
CA ASN A 9 -8.30 23.96 -0.85
C ASN A 9 -8.96 22.64 -0.43
N GLU A 10 -9.51 22.59 0.78
CA GLU A 10 -10.15 21.38 1.33
C GLU A 10 -11.31 20.86 0.47
N SER A 11 -11.99 21.74 -0.27
CA SER A 11 -13.09 21.37 -1.17
C SER A 11 -12.61 20.53 -2.35
N ASN A 12 -11.42 20.83 -2.87
CA ASN A 12 -10.79 20.14 -3.99
C ASN A 12 -10.21 18.81 -3.54
N GLU A 13 -9.68 18.74 -2.31
CA GLU A 13 -9.22 17.49 -1.70
C GLU A 13 -10.40 16.50 -1.51
N LYS A 14 -11.49 16.95 -0.87
CA LYS A 14 -12.71 16.14 -0.69
C LYS A 14 -13.33 15.73 -2.03
N GLY A 15 -13.33 16.64 -3.01
CA GLY A 15 -13.82 16.37 -4.36
C GLY A 15 -13.00 15.28 -5.07
N LEU A 16 -11.67 15.33 -4.95
CA LEU A 16 -10.78 14.33 -5.53
C LEU A 16 -11.00 12.95 -4.91
N ILE A 17 -11.07 12.88 -3.58
CA ILE A 17 -11.31 11.65 -2.83
C ILE A 17 -12.67 11.04 -3.25
N SER A 18 -13.72 11.86 -3.27
CA SER A 18 -15.06 11.39 -3.68
C SER A 18 -15.09 10.87 -5.11
N MET A 19 -14.43 11.56 -6.04
CA MET A 19 -14.30 11.12 -7.44
C MET A 19 -13.57 9.77 -7.55
N LEU A 20 -12.48 9.59 -6.80
CA LEU A 20 -11.71 8.33 -6.79
C LEU A 20 -12.53 7.19 -6.20
N ILE A 21 -13.18 7.39 -5.06
CA ILE A 21 -14.04 6.38 -4.44
C ILE A 21 -15.11 5.93 -5.43
N LYS A 22 -15.81 6.89 -6.05
CA LYS A 22 -16.86 6.57 -7.01
C LYS A 22 -16.32 5.71 -8.15
N ARG A 23 -15.17 6.10 -8.73
CA ARG A 23 -14.57 5.36 -9.84
C ARG A 23 -14.20 3.92 -9.47
N TYR A 24 -13.59 3.72 -8.31
CA TYR A 24 -13.22 2.37 -7.86
C TYR A 24 -14.45 1.52 -7.56
N VAL A 25 -15.48 2.09 -6.94
CA VAL A 25 -16.76 1.39 -6.70
C VAL A 25 -17.44 1.02 -8.03
N ASP A 26 -17.42 1.91 -9.02
CA ASP A 26 -17.94 1.64 -10.37
C ASP A 26 -17.16 0.50 -11.07
N GLU A 27 -15.89 0.27 -10.69
CA GLU A 27 -15.05 -0.85 -11.14
C GLU A 27 -15.15 -2.10 -10.23
N ASN A 28 -16.16 -2.16 -9.34
CA ASN A 28 -16.38 -3.24 -8.36
C ASN A 28 -15.24 -3.43 -7.34
N ILE A 29 -14.46 -2.38 -7.08
CA ILE A 29 -13.41 -2.37 -6.06
C ILE A 29 -13.99 -1.78 -4.78
N THR A 30 -13.89 -2.53 -3.68
CA THR A 30 -14.25 -2.03 -2.35
C THR A 30 -13.27 -0.96 -1.90
N VAL A 31 -13.78 0.21 -1.50
CA VAL A 31 -12.96 1.29 -0.96
C VAL A 31 -13.30 1.53 0.50
N GLU A 32 -12.26 1.58 1.33
CA GLU A 32 -12.38 1.96 2.73
C GLU A 32 -11.47 3.15 3.02
N GLN A 33 -12.02 4.19 3.65
CA GLN A 33 -11.26 5.32 4.15
C GLN A 33 -10.97 5.09 5.63
N VAL A 34 -9.69 5.22 6.00
CA VAL A 34 -9.22 5.05 7.37
C VAL A 34 -8.67 6.38 7.84
N VAL A 35 -9.24 6.92 8.92
CA VAL A 35 -8.86 8.22 9.50
C VAL A 35 -7.80 8.07 10.58
N GLU A 36 -7.82 6.94 11.31
CA GLU A 36 -6.91 6.65 12.42
C GLU A 36 -6.16 5.33 12.16
N ASP A 37 -4.85 5.32 12.42
CA ASP A 37 -3.98 4.16 12.33
C ASP A 37 -4.10 3.36 11.01
N THR A 38 -4.01 4.08 9.90
CA THR A 38 -4.08 3.53 8.53
C THR A 38 -3.09 2.38 8.32
N ASP A 39 -1.86 2.52 8.83
CA ASP A 39 -0.82 1.50 8.72
C ASP A 39 -1.22 0.19 9.43
N ALA A 40 -1.70 0.29 10.68
CA ALA A 40 -2.13 -0.87 11.44
C ALA A 40 -3.35 -1.55 10.78
N THR A 41 -4.29 -0.76 10.29
CA THR A 41 -5.50 -1.27 9.62
C THR A 41 -5.15 -2.07 8.36
N ILE A 42 -4.20 -1.58 7.54
CA ILE A 42 -3.74 -2.30 6.35
C ILE A 42 -3.05 -3.62 6.73
N VAL A 43 -2.18 -3.61 7.75
CA VAL A 43 -1.49 -4.82 8.22
C VAL A 43 -2.48 -5.86 8.76
N CYS A 44 -3.45 -5.44 9.59
CA CYS A 44 -4.45 -6.33 10.14
C CYS A 44 -5.27 -7.01 9.05
N LYS A 45 -5.77 -6.25 8.07
CA LYS A 45 -6.52 -6.80 6.94
C LYS A 45 -5.69 -7.74 6.08
N ALA A 46 -4.46 -7.37 5.78
CA ALA A 46 -3.51 -8.23 5.07
C ALA A 46 -3.34 -9.59 5.76
N VAL A 47 -3.18 -9.59 7.09
CA VAL A 47 -3.07 -10.82 7.88
C VAL A 47 -4.36 -11.62 7.83
N GLU A 48 -5.51 -10.98 8.03
CA GLU A 48 -6.83 -11.64 8.02
C GLU A 48 -7.12 -12.29 6.66
N ASP A 49 -6.89 -11.58 5.57
CA ASP A 49 -7.10 -12.09 4.21
C ASP A 49 -6.12 -13.22 3.88
N ALA A 50 -4.85 -13.10 4.28
CA ALA A 50 -3.84 -14.14 4.08
C ALA A 50 -4.14 -15.44 4.83
N ARG A 51 -4.87 -15.38 5.95
CA ARG A 51 -5.33 -16.58 6.66
C ARG A 51 -6.36 -17.34 5.83
N GLN A 52 -7.19 -16.63 5.06
CA GLN A 52 -8.30 -17.21 4.31
C GLN A 52 -7.88 -17.64 2.90
N SER A 53 -7.07 -16.85 2.21
CA SER A 53 -6.66 -17.10 0.82
C SER A 53 -5.28 -16.54 0.49
N TYR A 54 -4.82 -16.75 -0.74
CA TYR A 54 -3.70 -15.98 -1.27
C TYR A 54 -4.11 -14.51 -1.38
N CYS A 55 -3.24 -13.61 -0.93
CA CYS A 55 -3.49 -12.18 -0.91
C CYS A 55 -2.30 -11.44 -1.55
N GLU A 56 -2.61 -10.54 -2.49
CA GLU A 56 -1.64 -9.62 -3.10
C GLU A 56 -1.92 -8.21 -2.58
N ILE A 57 -0.92 -7.60 -1.94
CA ILE A 57 -1.04 -6.26 -1.38
C ILE A 57 -0.26 -5.30 -2.28
N ILE A 58 -0.94 -4.27 -2.78
CA ILE A 58 -0.32 -3.21 -3.59
C ILE A 58 -0.12 -2.00 -2.68
N VAL A 59 1.15 -1.63 -2.40
CA VAL A 59 1.48 -0.53 -1.48
C VAL A 59 2.48 0.42 -2.09
N GLU A 60 2.17 1.71 -2.03
CA GLU A 60 3.05 2.79 -2.49
C GLU A 60 3.93 3.37 -1.36
N VAL A 61 3.42 3.37 -0.12
CA VAL A 61 4.06 3.94 1.07
C VAL A 61 5.26 3.09 1.50
N ILE A 62 6.44 3.72 1.56
CA ILE A 62 7.73 3.03 1.81
C ILE A 62 7.83 2.52 3.26
N GLU A 63 7.26 3.24 4.22
CA GLU A 63 7.37 2.91 5.64
C GLU A 63 6.57 1.63 6.00
N LEU A 64 5.38 1.48 5.42
CA LEU A 64 4.54 0.28 5.55
C LEU A 64 5.14 -0.93 4.83
N LEU A 65 5.94 -0.70 3.78
CA LEU A 65 6.58 -1.74 2.98
C LEU A 65 7.48 -2.63 3.83
N ASN A 66 8.20 -2.08 4.82
CA ASN A 66 9.12 -2.84 5.66
C ASN A 66 8.38 -3.85 6.55
N ILE A 67 7.29 -3.42 7.19
CA ILE A 67 6.46 -4.26 8.06
C ILE A 67 5.80 -5.38 7.25
N LEU A 68 5.22 -5.03 6.09
CA LEU A 68 4.59 -6.00 5.21
C LEU A 68 5.59 -6.97 4.57
N THR A 69 6.83 -6.53 4.33
CA THR A 69 7.91 -7.39 3.82
C THR A 69 8.31 -8.44 4.86
N ASP A 70 8.48 -8.05 6.12
CA ASP A 70 8.74 -9.01 7.20
C ASP A 70 7.56 -9.99 7.32
N LEU A 71 6.32 -9.50 7.33
CA LEU A 71 5.13 -10.34 7.39
C LEU A 71 5.03 -11.32 6.21
N ALA A 72 5.32 -10.87 4.98
CA ALA A 72 5.31 -11.72 3.79
C ALA A 72 6.43 -12.77 3.80
N HIS A 73 7.56 -12.51 4.48
CA HIS A 73 8.61 -13.51 4.67
C HIS A 73 8.15 -14.68 5.53
N HIS A 74 7.27 -14.42 6.51
CA HIS A 74 6.73 -15.44 7.41
C HIS A 74 5.43 -16.09 6.88
N SER A 75 4.90 -15.62 5.75
CA SER A 75 3.65 -16.12 5.15
C SER A 75 3.80 -16.42 3.66
N ASN A 76 3.67 -17.70 3.28
CA ASN A 76 3.69 -18.13 1.88
C ASN A 76 2.45 -17.70 1.07
N ARG A 77 1.48 -17.03 1.71
CA ARG A 77 0.21 -16.58 1.11
C ARG A 77 0.16 -15.09 0.83
N LEU A 78 1.18 -14.35 1.24
CA LEU A 78 1.27 -12.91 1.04
C LEU A 78 2.26 -12.58 -0.06
N SER A 79 1.87 -11.68 -0.95
CA SER A 79 2.79 -11.06 -1.91
C SER A 79 2.62 -9.55 -1.95
N LEU A 80 3.73 -8.84 -2.11
CA LEU A 80 3.77 -7.38 -2.09
C LEU A 80 4.13 -6.86 -3.48
N ILE A 81 3.34 -5.92 -3.98
CA ILE A 81 3.54 -5.28 -5.28
C ILE A 81 3.72 -3.78 -5.06
N LYS A 82 4.81 -3.24 -5.59
CA LYS A 82 5.04 -1.80 -5.61
C LYS A 82 4.55 -1.22 -6.94
N PRO A 83 3.62 -0.25 -6.97
CA PRO A 83 3.19 0.36 -8.21
C PRO A 83 4.38 1.02 -8.96
N GLY A 84 4.42 0.90 -10.28
CA GLY A 84 5.48 1.44 -11.14
C GLY A 84 6.79 0.63 -11.20
N LYS A 85 6.98 -0.34 -10.30
CA LYS A 85 8.06 -1.33 -10.36
C LYS A 85 7.38 -2.70 -10.37
N GLY A 86 7.21 -3.32 -11.54
CA GLY A 86 6.45 -4.57 -11.71
C GLY A 86 6.78 -5.66 -10.69
N LYS A 87 5.94 -6.71 -10.59
CA LYS A 87 5.97 -7.78 -9.56
C LYS A 87 7.40 -8.17 -9.15
N GLN A 88 7.89 -7.60 -8.05
CA GLN A 88 9.22 -7.92 -7.52
C GLN A 88 9.10 -9.11 -6.58
N ARG A 89 9.80 -10.19 -6.90
CA ARG A 89 10.01 -11.27 -5.93
C ARG A 89 10.87 -10.68 -4.80
N LEU A 90 10.40 -10.86 -3.57
CA LEU A 90 10.91 -10.24 -2.34
C LEU A 90 12.41 -10.44 -2.07
N SER A 91 13.07 -11.37 -2.77
CA SER A 91 14.52 -11.60 -2.66
C SER A 91 15.37 -10.39 -3.08
N SER A 92 14.85 -9.48 -3.91
CA SER A 92 15.62 -8.33 -4.42
C SER A 92 15.63 -7.11 -3.50
N ILE A 93 14.71 -7.01 -2.53
CA ILE A 93 14.64 -5.86 -1.61
C ILE A 93 15.72 -5.97 -0.52
N LEU A 94 16.05 -7.19 -0.11
CA LEU A 94 17.05 -7.46 0.92
C LEU A 94 18.46 -7.00 0.53
N GLU A 95 18.84 -7.05 -0.76
CA GLU A 95 20.19 -6.64 -1.18
C GLU A 95 20.46 -5.13 -1.01
N HIS A 96 19.41 -4.31 -0.94
CA HIS A 96 19.53 -2.87 -0.71
C HIS A 96 19.52 -2.48 0.78
N THR A 97 18.89 -3.27 1.66
CA THR A 97 18.89 -3.05 3.11
C THR A 97 20.07 -3.72 3.82
N SER A 98 20.70 -4.71 3.18
CA SER A 98 21.90 -5.42 3.69
C SER A 98 23.17 -4.55 3.75
N LYS A 99 23.16 -3.34 3.17
CA LYS A 99 24.30 -2.41 3.22
C LYS A 99 24.37 -1.56 4.49
N CYS A 100 23.42 -1.70 5.42
CA CYS A 100 23.44 -0.97 6.69
C CYS A 100 23.92 -1.80 7.90
N GLN A 101 24.48 -3.00 7.70
CA GLN A 101 25.08 -3.81 8.78
C GLN A 101 26.56 -4.16 8.55
N ARG A 102 27.34 -3.23 8.00
CA ARG A 102 28.80 -3.29 8.10
C ARG A 102 29.40 -1.93 8.42
N LYS A 103 29.39 -1.58 9.71
CA LYS A 103 30.58 -1.12 10.44
C LYS A 103 30.32 -1.11 11.93
#